data_AF-A0A661CBX9-F1
#
_entry.id   AF-A0A661CBX9-F1
#
_cell.length_a   1.000
_cell.length_b   1.000
_cell.length_c   1.000
_cell.angle_alpha   90.00
_cell.angle_beta   90.00
_cell.angle_gamma   90.00
#
_symmetry.space_group_name_H-M   'P 1'
#
loop_
_entity.id
_entity.type
_entity.pdbx_description
1 polymer ?
#
loop_
_entity_poly.entity_id
_entity_poly.type
_entity_poly.pdbx_seq_one_letter_code
_entity_poly.pdbx_strand_id
1 'polypeptide(L)'
;MKQVLREKGFVDDHIQVLAEGEKHLPTRKNILATLDRLTQQVKPDDFVFLYFSGHGSQLPISAAAKRHHEPDGLDELFLPRDIGYWQNDVGAVENAIIDDELNTVITALRNKGTFTWIVFDSCHSGTMTRGLTKKDIRERRVSPNALGVPTPNRENLLEAGEDEKANSPSPSNIPMASEPDKTDSDRDRGGYVAFYAAQTTETTPEMFLPAGNPAPYYHGLFTYTLAEVLAQNDDITYRQAAQNYRRPTPLFEGTHLDAPIFGT
;
A
#
# COMPACT_ATOMS: atom_id res chain seq x y z
N MET A 1 -6.61 -8.62 -11.69
CA MET A 1 -5.71 -9.38 -10.79
C MET A 1 -6.17 -10.81 -10.55
N LYS A 2 -7.36 -11.07 -9.97
CA LYS A 2 -7.89 -12.46 -9.76
C LYS A 2 -7.75 -13.36 -10.99
N GLN A 3 -8.13 -12.88 -12.17
CA GLN A 3 -7.98 -13.62 -13.42
C GLN A 3 -6.52 -13.98 -13.73
N VAL A 4 -5.60 -13.01 -13.62
CA VAL A 4 -4.16 -13.24 -13.83
C VAL A 4 -3.62 -14.30 -12.86
N LEU A 5 -4.02 -14.26 -11.59
CA LEU A 5 -3.61 -15.29 -10.62
C LEU A 5 -4.10 -16.68 -11.04
N ARG A 6 -5.33 -16.83 -11.53
CA ARG A 6 -5.84 -18.10 -12.05
C ARG A 6 -5.01 -18.60 -13.24
N GLU A 7 -4.70 -17.71 -14.17
CA GLU A 7 -3.84 -18.01 -15.33
C GLU A 7 -2.43 -18.44 -14.90
N LYS A 8 -1.95 -17.93 -13.76
CA LYS A 8 -0.67 -18.31 -13.13
C LYS A 8 -0.77 -19.53 -12.19
N GLY A 9 -1.90 -20.25 -12.21
CA GLY A 9 -2.06 -21.52 -11.52
C GLY A 9 -2.57 -21.45 -10.08
N PHE A 10 -2.99 -20.28 -9.61
CA PHE A 10 -3.64 -20.17 -8.30
C PHE A 10 -5.04 -20.79 -8.35
N VAL A 11 -5.31 -21.71 -7.43
CA VAL A 11 -6.64 -22.32 -7.28
C VAL A 11 -7.61 -21.35 -6.61
N ASP A 12 -8.86 -21.34 -7.08
CA ASP A 12 -9.89 -20.41 -6.61
C ASP A 12 -10.15 -20.45 -5.11
N ASP A 13 -10.08 -21.63 -4.51
CA ASP A 13 -10.29 -21.83 -3.08
C ASP A 13 -9.21 -21.14 -2.22
N HIS A 14 -8.06 -20.80 -2.82
CA HIS A 14 -6.97 -20.07 -2.17
C HIS A 14 -6.98 -18.57 -2.52
N ILE A 15 -7.99 -18.08 -3.27
CA ILE A 15 -8.12 -16.66 -3.61
C ILE A 15 -9.36 -16.08 -2.93
N GLN A 16 -9.15 -15.38 -1.81
CA GLN A 16 -10.21 -14.60 -1.17
C GLN A 16 -10.24 -13.18 -1.73
N VAL A 17 -11.38 -12.79 -2.33
CA VAL A 17 -11.61 -11.41 -2.80
C VAL A 17 -12.61 -10.71 -1.89
N LEU A 18 -12.30 -9.46 -1.52
CA LEU A 18 -13.20 -8.54 -0.85
C LEU A 18 -13.46 -7.34 -1.76
N ALA A 19 -14.63 -7.27 -2.39
CA ALA A 19 -14.99 -6.18 -3.31
C ALA A 19 -16.51 -6.03 -3.41
N GLU A 20 -16.96 -4.93 -4.02
CA GLU A 20 -18.37 -4.79 -4.41
C GLU A 20 -18.74 -5.89 -5.41
N GLY A 21 -19.89 -6.55 -5.20
CA GLY A 21 -20.33 -7.69 -6.02
C GLY A 21 -19.70 -9.04 -5.69
N GLU A 22 -18.74 -9.10 -4.76
CA GLU A 22 -18.18 -10.35 -4.23
C GLU A 22 -18.92 -10.82 -2.96
N LYS A 23 -18.66 -12.06 -2.54
CA LYS A 23 -19.32 -12.68 -1.36
C LYS A 23 -19.16 -11.86 -0.08
N HIS A 24 -18.02 -11.21 0.09
CA HIS A 24 -17.69 -10.42 1.26
C HIS A 24 -17.28 -9.00 0.84
N LEU A 25 -17.91 -8.01 1.45
CA LEU A 25 -17.63 -6.60 1.16
C LEU A 25 -16.36 -6.14 1.91
N PRO A 26 -15.57 -5.20 1.36
CA PRO A 26 -14.31 -4.72 1.95
C PRO A 26 -14.52 -3.74 3.12
N THR A 27 -15.23 -4.19 4.16
CA THR A 27 -15.34 -3.51 5.46
C THR A 27 -14.09 -3.75 6.31
N ARG A 28 -13.74 -2.85 7.24
CA ARG A 28 -12.60 -3.04 8.16
C ARG A 28 -12.62 -4.42 8.82
N LYS A 29 -13.79 -4.80 9.37
CA LYS A 29 -13.99 -6.10 10.02
C LYS A 29 -13.65 -7.28 9.10
N ASN A 30 -14.16 -7.27 7.87
CA ASN A 30 -13.93 -8.37 6.92
C ASN A 30 -12.48 -8.42 6.44
N ILE A 31 -11.83 -7.27 6.25
CA ILE A 31 -10.42 -7.20 5.85
C ILE A 31 -9.56 -7.83 6.94
N LEU A 32 -9.67 -7.34 8.18
CA LEU A 32 -8.87 -7.84 9.30
C LEU A 32 -9.15 -9.31 9.61
N ALA A 33 -10.42 -9.73 9.58
CA ALA A 33 -10.77 -11.14 9.78
C ALA A 33 -10.24 -12.06 8.67
N THR A 34 -10.09 -11.54 7.45
CA THR A 34 -9.51 -12.31 6.33
C THR A 34 -8.00 -12.43 6.48
N LEU A 35 -7.32 -11.34 6.85
CA LEU A 35 -5.89 -11.33 7.12
C LEU A 35 -5.52 -12.23 8.31
N ASP A 36 -6.32 -12.21 9.38
CA ASP A 36 -6.15 -13.08 10.54
C ASP A 36 -6.31 -14.56 10.15
N ARG A 37 -7.38 -14.90 9.41
CA ARG A 37 -7.59 -16.28 8.92
C ARG A 37 -6.45 -16.75 8.03
N LEU A 38 -6.02 -15.91 7.09
CA LEU A 38 -4.87 -16.20 6.23
C LEU A 38 -3.63 -16.49 7.08
N THR A 39 -3.35 -15.62 8.05
CA THR A 39 -2.22 -15.77 8.97
C THR A 39 -2.31 -17.09 9.73
N GLN A 40 -3.49 -17.56 10.12
CA GLN A 40 -3.67 -18.85 10.79
C GLN A 40 -3.46 -20.06 9.88
N GLN A 41 -3.79 -19.94 8.59
CA GLN A 41 -3.79 -21.05 7.63
C GLN A 41 -2.43 -21.31 6.98
N VAL A 42 -1.62 -20.26 6.77
CA VAL A 42 -0.33 -20.37 6.09
C VAL A 42 0.68 -21.20 6.90
N LYS A 43 1.55 -21.87 6.16
CA LYS A 43 2.65 -22.72 6.62
C LYS A 43 3.99 -22.16 6.13
N PRO A 44 5.12 -22.60 6.72
CA PRO A 44 6.44 -22.30 6.15
C PRO A 44 6.50 -22.65 4.67
N ASP A 45 7.24 -21.85 3.91
CA ASP A 45 7.44 -21.96 2.47
C ASP A 45 6.20 -21.70 1.60
N ASP A 46 5.04 -21.33 2.19
CA ASP A 46 3.90 -20.86 1.42
C ASP A 46 4.19 -19.52 0.75
N PHE A 47 3.69 -19.36 -0.47
CA PHE A 47 3.64 -18.09 -1.18
C PHE A 47 2.33 -17.35 -0.86
N VAL A 48 2.45 -16.13 -0.34
CA VAL A 48 1.32 -15.27 0.03
C VAL A 48 1.31 -14.04 -0.85
N PHE A 49 0.18 -13.77 -1.52
CA PHE A 49 -0.03 -12.55 -2.28
C PHE A 49 -1.11 -11.68 -1.63
N LEU A 50 -0.73 -10.49 -1.20
CA LEU A 50 -1.64 -9.48 -0.66
C LEU A 50 -1.79 -8.35 -1.68
N TYR A 51 -3.04 -8.06 -2.07
CA TYR A 51 -3.32 -7.01 -3.04
C TYR A 51 -4.40 -6.08 -2.48
N PHE A 52 -4.04 -4.80 -2.38
CA PHE A 52 -4.90 -3.73 -1.91
C PHE A 52 -5.06 -2.70 -3.03
N SER A 53 -6.30 -2.37 -3.38
CA SER A 53 -6.61 -1.26 -4.26
C SER A 53 -7.84 -0.54 -3.74
N GLY A 54 -7.70 0.77 -3.56
CA GLY A 54 -8.70 1.57 -2.88
C GLY A 54 -8.18 2.95 -2.52
N HIS A 55 -8.95 3.66 -1.71
CA HIS A 55 -8.58 4.99 -1.28
C HIS A 55 -7.61 4.97 -0.10
N GLY A 56 -6.74 5.97 -0.05
CA GLY A 56 -5.89 6.24 1.10
C GLY A 56 -5.95 7.68 1.58
N SER A 57 -5.38 7.92 2.76
CA SER A 57 -5.20 9.22 3.40
C SER A 57 -3.96 9.23 4.29
N GLN A 58 -3.56 10.41 4.78
CA GLN A 58 -2.45 10.61 5.71
C GLN A 58 -2.94 11.38 6.93
N LEU A 59 -2.57 10.95 8.13
CA LEU A 59 -2.82 11.72 9.35
C LEU A 59 -1.50 12.17 9.95
N PRO A 60 -1.40 13.36 10.54
CA PRO A 60 -0.30 13.65 11.46
C PRO A 60 -0.30 12.60 12.57
N ILE A 61 0.86 12.02 12.88
CA ILE A 61 0.99 11.11 14.02
C ILE A 61 0.45 11.85 15.25
N SER A 62 -0.64 11.35 15.83
CA SER A 62 -1.19 11.97 17.03
C SER A 62 -0.17 11.80 18.16
N ALA A 63 0.15 12.87 18.89
CA ALA A 63 1.04 12.79 20.07
C ALA A 63 0.54 11.81 21.16
N ALA A 64 -0.73 11.41 21.09
CA ALA A 64 -1.34 10.40 21.96
C ALA A 64 -1.00 8.95 21.54
N ALA A 65 -0.60 8.72 20.29
CA ALA A 65 -0.12 7.44 19.82
C ALA A 65 1.33 7.26 20.27
N LYS A 66 1.55 6.46 21.32
CA LYS A 66 2.87 5.88 21.63
C LYS A 66 3.26 4.84 20.56
N ARG A 67 3.35 5.26 19.31
CA ARG A 67 3.65 4.40 18.15
C ARG A 67 4.97 4.85 17.53
N HIS A 68 5.49 4.04 16.61
CA HIS A 68 6.75 4.33 15.94
C HIS A 68 6.62 5.64 15.16
N HIS A 69 7.54 6.57 15.34
CA HIS A 69 7.52 7.82 14.57
C HIS A 69 8.04 7.53 13.15
N GLU A 70 7.16 7.70 12.15
CA GLU A 70 7.56 7.66 10.75
C GLU A 70 8.50 8.84 10.41
N PRO A 71 9.42 8.69 9.44
CA PRO A 71 10.40 9.73 9.09
C PRO A 71 9.79 11.07 8.66
N ASP A 72 8.54 11.07 8.17
CA ASP A 72 7.80 12.27 7.78
C ASP A 72 6.74 12.70 8.81
N GLY A 73 6.58 11.93 9.89
CA GLY A 73 5.63 12.21 10.96
C GLY A 73 4.16 12.01 10.62
N LEU A 74 3.84 11.24 9.57
CA LEU A 74 2.46 10.96 9.15
C LEU A 74 2.14 9.46 9.26
N ASP A 75 0.95 9.10 9.77
CA ASP A 75 0.40 7.74 9.68
C ASP A 75 -0.31 7.57 8.32
N GLU A 76 0.00 6.49 7.60
CA GLU A 76 -0.67 6.14 6.35
C GLU A 76 -1.95 5.32 6.56
N LEU A 77 -3.05 5.74 5.92
CA LEU A 77 -4.36 5.10 6.06
C LEU A 77 -4.79 4.40 4.78
N PHE A 78 -5.15 3.12 4.87
CA PHE A 78 -6.03 2.48 3.91
C PHE A 78 -7.48 2.66 4.34
N LEU A 79 -8.39 2.98 3.40
CA LEU A 79 -9.78 3.29 3.69
C LEU A 79 -10.72 2.16 3.23
N PRO A 80 -11.23 1.34 4.17
CA PRO A 80 -12.31 0.39 3.91
C PRO A 80 -13.59 1.09 3.45
N ARG A 81 -14.54 0.33 2.91
CA ARG A 81 -15.82 0.88 2.42
C ARG A 81 -16.70 1.47 3.53
N ASP A 82 -16.52 0.99 4.76
CA ASP A 82 -17.28 1.40 5.95
C ASP A 82 -16.52 2.45 6.77
N ILE A 83 -15.58 3.17 6.12
CA ILE A 83 -14.90 4.32 6.70
C ILE A 83 -15.94 5.32 7.25
N GLY A 84 -15.70 5.78 8.47
CA GLY A 84 -16.46 6.87 9.06
C GLY A 84 -15.65 8.16 9.11
N TYR A 85 -16.03 9.06 10.01
CA TYR A 85 -15.36 10.33 10.20
C TYR A 85 -14.35 10.25 11.36
N TRP A 86 -13.53 11.28 11.47
CA TRP A 86 -12.64 11.52 12.60
C TRP A 86 -13.41 11.50 13.93
N GLN A 87 -12.89 10.74 14.89
CA GLN A 87 -13.41 10.64 16.26
C GLN A 87 -12.43 11.35 17.20
N ASN A 88 -12.82 12.52 17.74
CA ASN A 88 -11.94 13.37 18.56
C ASN A 88 -11.48 12.70 19.86
N ASP A 89 -12.31 11.85 20.44
CA ASP A 89 -12.05 11.09 21.66
C ASP A 89 -11.03 9.96 21.46
N VAL A 90 -10.99 9.38 20.26
CA VAL A 90 -10.06 8.29 19.90
C VAL A 90 -8.79 8.84 19.25
N GLY A 91 -8.87 9.99 18.58
CA GLY A 91 -7.77 10.53 17.78
C GLY A 91 -7.51 9.74 16.50
N ALA A 92 -8.57 9.17 15.90
CA ALA A 92 -8.47 8.34 14.70
C ALA A 92 -9.69 8.52 13.80
N VAL A 93 -9.54 8.18 12.52
CA VAL A 93 -10.67 8.06 11.58
C VAL A 93 -11.34 6.70 11.79
N GLU A 94 -12.65 6.71 12.03
CA GLU A 94 -13.42 5.50 12.24
C GLU A 94 -13.24 4.51 11.10
N ASN A 95 -12.96 3.25 11.45
CA ASN A 95 -12.77 2.14 10.53
C ASN A 95 -11.61 2.30 9.52
N ALA A 96 -10.73 3.28 9.68
CA ALA A 96 -9.48 3.28 8.92
C ALA A 96 -8.61 2.08 9.33
N ILE A 97 -7.75 1.65 8.41
CA ILE A 97 -6.68 0.70 8.71
C ILE A 97 -5.38 1.47 8.56
N ILE A 98 -4.64 1.59 9.67
CA ILE A 98 -3.30 2.20 9.67
C ILE A 98 -2.28 1.18 9.14
N ASP A 99 -1.21 1.67 8.54
CA ASP A 99 -0.11 0.87 8.02
C ASP A 99 0.54 -0.04 9.09
N ASP A 100 0.68 0.42 10.34
CA ASP A 100 1.15 -0.35 11.50
C ASP A 100 0.35 -1.66 11.69
N GLU A 101 -0.97 -1.62 11.49
CA GLU A 101 -1.82 -2.82 11.59
C GLU A 101 -1.51 -3.80 10.46
N LEU A 102 -1.28 -3.31 9.25
CA LEU A 102 -0.89 -4.14 8.11
C LEU A 102 0.52 -4.68 8.27
N ASN A 103 1.45 -3.88 8.77
CA ASN A 103 2.83 -4.29 9.06
C ASN A 103 2.88 -5.39 10.12
N THR A 104 1.99 -5.33 11.12
CA THR A 104 1.82 -6.41 12.11
C THR A 104 1.42 -7.72 11.45
N VAL A 105 0.46 -7.69 10.52
CA VAL A 105 0.03 -8.88 9.76
C VAL A 105 1.17 -9.40 8.87
N ILE A 106 1.82 -8.52 8.11
CA ILE A 106 2.94 -8.89 7.21
C ILE A 106 4.07 -9.53 8.02
N THR A 107 4.41 -8.94 9.17
CA THR A 107 5.41 -9.49 10.08
C THR A 107 4.99 -10.87 10.59
N ALA A 108 3.72 -11.08 10.96
CA ALA A 108 3.23 -12.37 11.42
C ALA A 108 3.30 -13.46 10.32
N LEU A 109 2.99 -13.12 9.07
CA LEU A 109 3.16 -14.01 7.92
C LEU A 109 4.64 -14.39 7.74
N ARG A 110 5.53 -13.39 7.66
CA ARG A 110 6.97 -13.60 7.51
C ARG A 110 7.57 -14.42 8.66
N ASN A 111 7.12 -14.22 9.89
CA ASN A 111 7.55 -15.01 11.06
C ASN A 111 7.19 -16.50 10.96
N LYS A 112 6.21 -16.87 10.11
CA LYS A 112 5.90 -18.27 9.81
C LYS A 112 6.76 -18.86 8.70
N GLY A 113 7.70 -18.11 8.13
CA GLY A 113 8.55 -18.57 7.03
C GLY A 113 7.87 -18.50 5.66
N THR A 114 6.78 -17.74 5.50
CA THR A 114 6.14 -17.54 4.19
C THR A 114 6.93 -16.54 3.35
N PHE A 115 6.92 -16.70 2.03
CA PHE A 115 7.28 -15.60 1.14
C PHE A 115 6.04 -14.73 0.87
N THR A 116 6.09 -13.44 1.20
CA THR A 116 4.94 -12.53 1.03
C THR A 116 5.20 -11.48 -0.05
N TRP A 117 4.39 -11.45 -1.10
CA TRP A 117 4.34 -10.34 -2.06
C TRP A 117 3.14 -9.44 -1.77
N ILE A 118 3.39 -8.17 -1.47
CA ILE A 118 2.36 -7.16 -1.22
C ILE A 118 2.31 -6.16 -2.36
N VAL A 119 1.09 -5.77 -2.76
CA VAL A 119 0.84 -4.72 -3.74
C VAL A 119 -0.18 -3.73 -3.18
N PHE A 120 0.22 -2.47 -3.07
CA PHE A 120 -0.62 -1.34 -2.72
C PHE A 120 -0.85 -0.45 -3.95
N ASP A 121 -2.06 -0.51 -4.51
CA ASP A 121 -2.58 0.44 -5.50
C ASP A 121 -3.55 1.43 -4.83
N SER A 122 -3.03 2.15 -3.84
CA SER A 122 -3.68 3.25 -3.11
C SER A 122 -2.81 4.52 -3.14
N CYS A 123 -3.43 5.70 -3.12
CA CYS A 123 -2.71 6.98 -2.99
C CYS A 123 -2.49 7.29 -1.52
N HIS A 124 -1.28 7.73 -1.18
CA HIS A 124 -0.95 8.09 0.18
C HIS A 124 -0.60 9.59 0.32
N SER A 125 -0.12 10.29 -0.70
CA SER A 125 0.68 11.48 -0.38
C SER A 125 0.34 12.88 -0.93
N GLY A 126 0.48 13.87 -0.02
CA GLY A 126 1.43 14.97 -0.22
C GLY A 126 1.01 16.19 -1.04
N THR A 127 1.09 16.16 -2.37
CA THR A 127 1.17 17.41 -3.15
C THR A 127 -0.13 17.73 -3.87
N MET A 128 -0.83 18.78 -3.42
CA MET A 128 -1.89 19.42 -4.20
C MET A 128 -1.26 20.22 -5.34
N THR A 129 -0.72 19.56 -6.36
CA THR A 129 -0.30 20.24 -7.59
C THR A 129 -1.55 20.61 -8.38
N ARG A 130 -1.94 21.88 -8.18
CA ARG A 130 -2.92 22.60 -9.00
C ARG A 130 -2.69 22.31 -10.49
N GLY A 131 -3.76 21.86 -11.15
CA GLY A 131 -3.93 22.01 -12.58
C GLY A 131 -3.55 20.78 -13.38
N LEU A 132 -4.56 19.96 -13.67
CA LEU A 132 -5.04 19.65 -15.03
C LEU A 132 -6.28 18.76 -14.86
N THR A 133 -7.45 19.38 -14.78
CA THR A 133 -8.74 18.67 -14.82
C THR A 133 -8.94 18.05 -16.21
N LYS A 134 -8.33 16.89 -16.46
CA LYS A 134 -8.85 15.96 -17.47
C LYS A 134 -10.04 15.26 -16.84
N LYS A 135 -11.23 15.40 -17.42
CA LYS A 135 -12.50 14.85 -16.90
C LYS A 135 -12.52 13.32 -16.71
N ASP A 136 -11.49 12.63 -17.18
CA ASP A 136 -11.42 11.16 -17.25
C ASP A 136 -10.45 10.52 -16.24
N ILE A 137 -9.86 11.31 -15.33
CA ILE A 137 -8.95 10.82 -14.28
C ILE A 137 -9.62 11.00 -12.92
N ARG A 138 -9.69 9.93 -12.14
CA ARG A 138 -10.06 9.96 -10.71
C ARG A 138 -8.82 9.66 -9.88
N GLU A 139 -8.65 10.46 -8.84
CA GLU A 139 -7.62 10.24 -7.83
C GLU A 139 -8.18 9.34 -6.72
N ARG A 140 -7.34 8.44 -6.19
CA ARG A 140 -7.70 7.56 -5.07
C ARG A 140 -7.37 8.17 -3.70
N ARG A 141 -7.37 9.49 -3.61
CA ARG A 141 -6.99 10.22 -2.39
C ARG A 141 -8.23 10.78 -1.72
N VAL A 142 -8.33 10.59 -0.41
CA VAL A 142 -9.27 11.34 0.44
C VAL A 142 -8.45 12.26 1.34
N SER A 143 -8.75 13.55 1.33
CA SER A 143 -8.03 14.51 2.16
C SER A 143 -8.42 14.35 3.64
N PRO A 144 -7.52 14.66 4.59
CA PRO A 144 -7.84 14.58 6.03
C PRO A 144 -9.05 15.45 6.40
N ASN A 145 -9.15 16.64 5.79
CA ASN A 145 -10.30 17.52 5.99
C ASN A 145 -11.63 16.88 5.54
N ALA A 146 -11.63 16.08 4.46
CA ALA A 146 -12.83 15.36 4.01
C ALA A 146 -13.25 14.25 4.99
N LEU A 147 -12.30 13.74 5.77
CA LEU A 147 -12.53 12.79 6.87
C LEU A 147 -12.89 13.50 8.19
N GLY A 148 -12.97 14.84 8.21
CA GLY A 148 -13.28 15.60 9.42
C GLY A 148 -12.11 15.77 10.38
N VAL A 149 -10.88 15.47 9.95
CA VAL A 149 -9.67 15.63 10.76
C VAL A 149 -9.44 17.12 11.02
N PRO A 150 -9.29 17.53 12.30
CA PRO A 150 -9.01 18.92 12.63
C PRO A 150 -7.70 19.37 11.99
N THR A 151 -7.69 20.58 11.42
CA THR A 151 -6.44 21.19 10.98
C THR A 151 -5.57 21.42 12.23
N PRO A 152 -4.31 20.96 12.26
CA PRO A 152 -3.48 21.17 13.44
C PRO A 152 -3.32 22.68 13.69
N ASN A 153 -3.72 23.13 14.88
CA ASN A 153 -3.46 24.49 15.34
C ASN A 153 -1.93 24.67 15.43
N ARG A 154 -1.43 25.83 14.99
CA ARG A 154 0.03 26.14 14.97
C ARG A 154 0.72 25.96 16.33
N GLU A 155 -0.04 25.95 17.43
CA GLU A 155 0.46 25.72 18.78
C GLU A 155 0.86 24.25 19.04
N ASN A 156 0.18 23.26 18.45
CA ASN A 156 0.51 21.84 18.64
C ASN A 156 1.69 21.37 17.78
N LEU A 157 2.04 22.10 16.71
CA LEU A 157 3.22 21.82 15.90
C LEU A 157 4.53 22.25 16.60
N LEU A 158 4.45 23.14 17.58
CA LEU A 158 5.63 23.63 18.32
C LEU A 158 6.07 22.63 19.39
N GLU A 159 5.15 21.92 20.04
CA GLU A 159 5.50 20.87 21.02
C GLU A 159 6.17 19.64 20.36
N ALA A 160 5.92 19.38 19.08
CA ALA A 160 6.59 18.32 18.31
C ALA A 160 7.94 18.76 17.69
N GLY A 161 8.26 20.06 17.72
CA GLY A 161 9.33 20.64 16.90
C GLY A 161 10.50 21.28 17.66
N GLU A 162 10.55 21.21 19.00
CA GLU A 162 11.63 21.85 19.77
C GLU A 162 12.95 21.04 19.80
N ASP A 163 12.92 19.73 19.53
CA ASP A 163 14.15 18.90 19.52
C ASP A 163 14.85 18.83 18.14
N GLU A 164 14.21 19.24 17.04
CA GLU A 164 14.72 18.96 15.68
C GLU A 164 15.52 20.09 15.00
N LYS A 165 15.63 21.28 15.59
CA LYS A 165 16.31 22.42 14.93
C LYS A 165 17.85 22.31 14.86
N ALA A 166 18.46 21.25 15.39
CA ALA A 166 19.92 21.18 15.46
C ALA A 166 20.60 20.31 14.40
N ASN A 167 19.91 19.50 13.57
CA ASN A 167 20.66 18.59 12.67
C ASN A 167 19.97 18.03 11.39
N SER A 168 19.13 18.80 10.69
CA SER A 168 18.59 18.36 9.38
C SER A 168 19.59 18.59 8.22
N PRO A 169 19.99 17.56 7.43
CA PRO A 169 20.71 17.75 6.18
C PRO A 169 19.76 18.22 5.05
N SER A 170 20.29 18.99 4.09
CA SER A 170 19.56 19.49 2.91
C SER A 170 18.90 18.38 2.05
N PRO A 171 17.81 18.67 1.30
CA PRO A 171 17.01 17.69 0.55
C PRO A 171 17.69 17.07 -0.68
N SER A 172 18.98 17.31 -0.88
CA SER A 172 19.69 16.98 -2.13
C SER A 172 20.39 15.62 -2.12
N ASN A 173 20.35 14.89 -1.00
CA ASN A 173 21.02 13.59 -0.85
C ASN A 173 20.09 12.59 -0.16
N ILE A 174 19.02 12.14 -0.83
CA ILE A 174 18.41 10.85 -0.50
C ILE A 174 19.18 9.81 -1.30
N PRO A 175 19.98 8.92 -0.68
CA PRO A 175 20.62 7.84 -1.38
C PRO A 175 19.54 6.93 -1.96
N MET A 176 19.68 6.61 -3.24
CA MET A 176 18.94 5.56 -3.93
C MET A 176 19.01 4.28 -3.09
N ALA A 177 17.83 3.83 -2.60
CA ALA A 177 17.56 2.57 -1.90
C ALA A 177 18.80 1.80 -1.40
N SER A 178 19.32 2.19 -0.24
CA SER A 178 20.19 1.31 0.56
C SER A 178 19.31 0.32 1.32
N GLU A 179 19.62 -0.98 1.21
CA GLU A 179 18.94 -2.05 1.97
C GLU A 179 18.83 -1.68 3.46
N PRO A 180 17.67 -1.91 4.10
CA PRO A 180 17.55 -1.71 5.53
C PRO A 180 18.55 -2.62 6.27
N ASP A 181 19.20 -2.07 7.28
CA ASP A 181 20.19 -2.74 8.11
C ASP A 181 19.59 -3.99 8.75
N LYS A 182 20.11 -5.17 8.39
CA LYS A 182 19.57 -6.48 8.76
C LYS A 182 19.86 -6.74 10.23
N THR A 183 18.89 -6.49 11.10
CA THR A 183 18.94 -7.04 12.47
C THR A 183 18.95 -8.58 12.40
N ASP A 184 19.63 -9.27 13.32
CA ASP A 184 19.69 -10.74 13.34
C ASP A 184 18.29 -11.40 13.35
N SER A 185 17.26 -10.68 13.83
CA SER A 185 15.86 -11.13 13.83
C SER A 185 15.21 -11.22 12.45
N ASP A 186 15.79 -10.59 11.42
CA ASP A 186 15.25 -10.54 10.06
C ASP A 186 15.83 -11.65 9.16
N ARG A 187 16.89 -12.34 9.62
CA ARG A 187 17.54 -13.44 8.88
C ARG A 187 16.74 -14.74 8.92
N ASP A 188 15.97 -14.96 9.99
CA ASP A 188 15.17 -16.17 10.19
C ASP A 188 13.72 -16.02 9.69
N ARG A 189 13.35 -14.84 9.19
CA ARG A 189 12.00 -14.55 8.68
C ARG A 189 11.88 -14.86 7.20
N GLY A 190 10.69 -15.30 6.80
CA GLY A 190 10.32 -15.43 5.40
C GLY A 190 10.51 -14.11 4.62
N GLY A 191 10.88 -14.25 3.36
CA GLY A 191 11.14 -13.12 2.48
C GLY A 191 9.87 -12.31 2.15
N TYR A 192 10.07 -11.10 1.62
CA TYR A 192 8.96 -10.32 1.07
C TYR A 192 9.39 -9.45 -0.10
N VAL A 193 8.40 -9.04 -0.89
CA VAL A 193 8.49 -7.94 -1.85
C VAL A 193 7.26 -7.08 -1.65
N ALA A 194 7.40 -5.76 -1.70
CA ALA A 194 6.28 -4.83 -1.65
C ALA A 194 6.33 -3.85 -2.83
N PHE A 195 5.21 -3.67 -3.53
CA PHE A 195 5.04 -2.67 -4.58
C PHE A 195 4.03 -1.61 -4.14
N TYR A 196 4.39 -0.35 -4.34
CA TYR A 196 3.54 0.80 -4.06
C TYR A 196 3.36 1.59 -5.37
N ALA A 197 2.11 1.82 -5.75
CA ALA A 197 1.76 2.41 -7.03
C ALA A 197 2.20 3.88 -7.21
N ALA A 198 2.51 4.58 -6.11
CA ALA A 198 3.01 5.95 -6.13
C ALA A 198 3.96 6.20 -4.96
N GLN A 199 4.89 7.14 -5.15
CA GLN A 199 5.74 7.67 -4.08
C GLN A 199 4.93 8.55 -3.13
N THR A 200 5.54 8.90 -1.99
CA THR A 200 5.01 9.84 -0.99
C THR A 200 4.86 11.29 -1.50
N THR A 201 4.82 11.55 -2.80
CA THR A 201 4.35 12.83 -3.36
C THR A 201 3.50 12.71 -4.63
N GLU A 202 3.22 11.49 -5.10
CA GLU A 202 2.56 11.22 -6.39
C GLU A 202 1.14 10.64 -6.20
N THR A 203 0.25 10.90 -7.17
CA THR A 203 -1.10 10.31 -7.23
C THR A 203 -1.14 9.10 -8.14
N THR A 204 -1.95 8.10 -7.79
CA THR A 204 -2.28 6.93 -8.62
C THR A 204 -3.56 7.22 -9.43
N PRO A 205 -3.46 7.43 -10.75
CA PRO A 205 -4.63 7.72 -11.56
C PRO A 205 -5.44 6.45 -11.83
N GLU A 206 -6.75 6.57 -11.72
CA GLU A 206 -7.69 5.66 -12.36
C GLU A 206 -8.13 6.21 -13.70
N MET A 207 -8.30 5.35 -14.70
CA MET A 207 -8.74 5.74 -16.04
C MET A 207 -9.38 4.58 -16.80
N PHE A 208 -10.03 4.90 -17.91
CA PHE A 208 -10.56 3.92 -18.86
C PHE A 208 -9.44 3.18 -19.60
N LEU A 209 -9.35 1.86 -19.41
CA LEU A 209 -8.32 1.01 -20.02
C LEU A 209 -8.94 -0.26 -20.65
N PRO A 210 -8.33 -0.83 -21.71
CA PRO A 210 -7.22 -0.26 -22.50
C PRO A 210 -7.66 0.98 -23.30
N ALA A 211 -6.73 1.92 -23.48
CA ALA A 211 -6.98 3.13 -24.26
C ALA A 211 -7.33 2.76 -25.73
N GLY A 212 -8.39 3.36 -26.28
CA GLY A 212 -8.84 3.10 -27.65
C GLY A 212 -9.79 1.90 -27.82
N ASN A 213 -10.13 1.19 -26.73
CA ASN A 213 -11.17 0.17 -26.76
C ASN A 213 -12.57 0.84 -26.79
N PRO A 214 -13.53 0.39 -27.62
CA PRO A 214 -14.89 0.92 -27.67
C PRO A 214 -15.73 0.64 -26.40
N ALA A 215 -15.31 -0.28 -25.53
CA ALA A 215 -15.95 -0.57 -24.25
C ALA A 215 -14.91 -0.66 -23.11
N PRO A 216 -14.21 0.44 -22.78
CA PRO A 216 -13.18 0.43 -21.77
C PRO A 216 -13.79 0.35 -20.36
N TYR A 217 -13.10 -0.32 -19.45
CA TYR A 217 -13.48 -0.37 -18.04
C TYR A 217 -12.55 0.49 -17.21
N TYR A 218 -13.03 0.92 -16.04
CA TYR A 218 -12.28 1.80 -15.17
C TYR A 218 -11.26 0.99 -14.35
N HIS A 219 -9.98 1.27 -14.53
CA HIS A 219 -8.88 0.56 -13.87
C HIS A 219 -7.87 1.52 -13.26
N GLY A 220 -7.20 1.09 -12.20
CA GLY A 220 -5.95 1.73 -11.75
C GLY A 220 -4.87 1.51 -12.77
N LEU A 221 -4.18 2.56 -13.17
CA LEU A 221 -3.09 2.46 -14.15
C LEU A 221 -2.03 1.45 -13.67
N PHE A 222 -1.66 1.52 -12.38
CA PHE A 222 -0.68 0.61 -11.81
C PHE A 222 -1.14 -0.85 -11.86
N THR A 223 -2.32 -1.16 -11.31
CA THR A 223 -2.89 -2.52 -11.36
C THR A 223 -3.02 -3.06 -12.77
N TYR A 224 -3.48 -2.23 -13.71
CA TYR A 224 -3.69 -2.64 -15.09
C TYR A 224 -2.36 -3.02 -15.75
N THR A 225 -1.35 -2.15 -15.63
CA THR A 225 -0.01 -2.43 -16.15
C THR A 225 0.62 -3.65 -15.47
N LEU A 226 0.44 -3.83 -14.16
CA LEU A 226 0.93 -5.04 -13.47
C LEU A 226 0.31 -6.29 -14.05
N ALA A 227 -1.02 -6.26 -14.22
CA ALA A 227 -1.76 -7.38 -14.77
C ALA A 227 -1.31 -7.72 -16.20
N GLU A 228 -1.06 -6.72 -17.05
CA GLU A 228 -0.52 -6.93 -18.41
C GLU A 228 0.88 -7.54 -18.38
N VAL A 229 1.79 -6.99 -17.56
CA VAL A 229 3.15 -7.51 -17.42
C VAL A 229 3.14 -8.97 -16.98
N LEU A 230 2.34 -9.30 -15.96
CA LEU A 230 2.21 -10.67 -15.48
C LEU A 230 1.56 -11.59 -16.51
N ALA A 231 0.54 -11.14 -17.23
CA ALA A 231 -0.13 -11.96 -18.25
C ALA A 231 0.76 -12.24 -19.49
N GLN A 232 1.70 -11.34 -19.79
CA GLN A 232 2.56 -11.44 -20.99
C GLN A 232 3.91 -12.11 -20.72
N ASN A 233 4.30 -12.29 -19.45
CA ASN A 233 5.61 -12.80 -19.07
C ASN A 233 5.48 -13.92 -18.04
N ASP A 234 6.09 -15.07 -18.32
CA ASP A 234 6.14 -16.21 -17.39
C ASP A 234 7.39 -16.20 -16.51
N ASP A 235 8.52 -15.68 -17.02
CA ASP A 235 9.83 -15.73 -16.36
C ASP A 235 10.43 -14.32 -16.14
N ILE A 236 9.66 -13.42 -15.51
CA ILE A 236 10.12 -12.06 -15.19
C ILE A 236 10.44 -11.93 -13.71
N THR A 237 11.48 -11.17 -13.35
CA THR A 237 11.78 -10.88 -11.94
C THR A 237 10.89 -9.76 -11.38
N TYR A 238 10.77 -9.68 -10.05
CA TYR A 238 10.07 -8.56 -9.41
C TYR A 238 10.62 -7.19 -9.85
N ARG A 239 11.95 -7.04 -9.92
CA ARG A 239 12.61 -5.82 -10.37
C ARG A 239 12.27 -5.49 -11.81
N GLN A 240 12.33 -6.48 -12.70
CA GLN A 240 11.98 -6.28 -14.11
C GLN A 240 10.50 -5.88 -14.26
N ALA A 241 9.59 -6.53 -13.53
CA ALA A 241 8.18 -6.14 -13.54
C ALA A 241 7.98 -4.69 -13.05
N ALA A 242 8.67 -4.29 -11.99
CA ALA A 242 8.62 -2.94 -11.47
C ALA A 242 9.24 -1.87 -12.40
N GLN A 243 10.17 -2.24 -13.26
CA GLN A 243 10.79 -1.34 -14.24
C GLN A 243 9.94 -1.10 -15.49
N ASN A 244 8.84 -1.83 -15.68
CA ASN A 244 7.91 -1.61 -16.80
C ASN A 244 7.05 -0.34 -16.65
N TYR A 245 7.10 0.31 -15.50
CA TYR A 245 6.36 1.54 -15.22
C TYR A 245 7.18 2.77 -15.55
N ARG A 246 6.58 3.70 -16.32
CA ARG A 246 7.22 4.97 -16.65
C ARG A 246 6.73 6.14 -15.80
N ARG A 247 5.41 6.23 -15.55
CA ARG A 247 4.75 7.20 -14.65
C ARG A 247 3.33 6.73 -14.23
N PRO A 248 2.88 6.96 -12.98
CA PRO A 248 3.69 7.34 -11.81
C PRO A 248 4.84 6.34 -11.57
N THR A 249 5.87 6.76 -10.84
CA THR A 249 7.05 5.91 -10.62
C THR A 249 6.79 5.06 -9.39
N PRO A 250 6.50 3.75 -9.52
CA PRO A 250 6.21 2.94 -8.35
C PRO A 250 7.44 2.83 -7.46
N LEU A 251 7.21 2.71 -6.16
CA LEU A 251 8.23 2.30 -5.20
C LEU A 251 8.17 0.77 -5.05
N PHE A 252 9.32 0.15 -4.90
CA PHE A 252 9.41 -1.28 -4.66
C PHE A 252 10.59 -1.59 -3.73
N GLU A 253 10.38 -2.53 -2.84
CA GLU A 253 11.34 -2.94 -1.81
C GLU A 253 11.20 -4.43 -1.48
N GLY A 254 12.15 -4.96 -0.70
CA GLY A 254 12.09 -6.32 -0.18
C GLY A 254 13.32 -7.16 -0.54
N THR A 255 13.34 -8.39 -0.04
CA THR A 255 14.53 -9.26 -0.02
C THR A 255 14.74 -10.07 -1.28
N HIS A 256 13.75 -10.14 -2.19
CA HIS A 256 13.76 -11.03 -3.37
C HIS A 256 13.45 -10.29 -4.67
N LEU A 257 13.85 -9.02 -4.79
CA LEU A 257 13.57 -8.22 -6.00
C LEU A 257 14.12 -8.85 -7.29
N ASP A 258 15.21 -9.60 -7.22
CA ASP A 258 15.82 -10.24 -8.39
C ASP A 258 15.37 -11.70 -8.59
N ALA A 259 14.45 -12.21 -7.75
CA ALA A 259 13.84 -13.52 -7.93
C ALA A 259 12.74 -13.49 -9.01
N PRO A 260 12.49 -14.61 -9.72
CA PRO A 260 11.36 -14.74 -10.63
C PRO A 260 10.02 -14.62 -9.89
N ILE A 261 9.06 -13.90 -10.47
CA ILE A 261 7.70 -13.82 -9.93
C ILE A 261 7.02 -15.18 -10.12
N PHE A 262 6.46 -15.72 -9.03
CA PHE A 262 5.84 -17.05 -8.97
C PHE A 262 6.80 -18.24 -9.20
N GLY A 263 8.11 -17.99 -9.31
CA GLY A 263 9.11 -19.05 -9.35
C GLY A 263 9.40 -19.60 -7.95
N THR A 264 9.46 -20.92 -7.87
CA THR A 264 9.78 -21.71 -6.66
C THR A 264 11.20 -21.49 -6.16
#